data_AF-A0A353GM74-F1
#
_entry.id   AF-A0A353GM74-F1
#
_cell.length_a   1.000
_cell.length_b   1.000
_cell.length_c   1.000
_cell.angle_alpha   90.00
_cell.angle_beta   90.00
_cell.angle_gamma   90.00
#
_symmetry.space_group_name_H-M   'P 1'
#
loop_
_entity.id
_entity.type
_entity.pdbx_description
1 polymer ?
#
loop_
_entity_poly.entity_id
_entity_poly.type
_entity_poly.pdbx_seq_one_letter_code
_entity_poly.pdbx_strand_id
1 'polypeptide(L)'
;MKVAYTFDGAKESEPMMQTLGIRFLAKFYFLHEKFLAQRLFNLLLTVLFLFLIYSTCAPIFALSQNAASEGYHAVCADGNDFLAVGAGGRIDRIRPDSTIIHLRFSKAPCLKGIIAINGIKVGVGDKGTILFAKNGDSFQNADSGTKISLNGVTWFHNSFWVAGNRGILLHSEDGVQWSALQTGTKNDIISISANPQRCMAVTREGQILISMNGINWNILDYNRVYQGYDKPYWFHSIRACGNVFFLVGEFQEDSRLPILLSSDSGEVWRAYPLRELNKEPLEKYLPLTVNVVGMDWDQLLAACNGGKLLTITECSVCNKVTGLTGHNINDLAFANGLMAVVGDGFWFDILKNQTFRQYSIRPEQARIDQQKGALIVDVRSMEEYESSHIKGCIHIPVEQISTYLRTVITDKTATIIFYCAHGVRAQKALEEALLLGYQKVYNLGGIDDWPYEKESGVKGSFQVPEK
;
A
#
# COMPACT_ATOMS: atom_id res chain seq x y z
N MET A 1 12.09 46.24 51.66
CA MET A 1 12.30 47.11 52.84
C MET A 1 13.37 46.46 53.71
N LYS A 2 14.51 47.15 53.90
CA LYS A 2 15.54 46.79 54.89
C LYS A 2 14.90 46.81 56.28
N VAL A 3 15.40 46.01 57.21
CA VAL A 3 15.96 46.46 58.49
C VAL A 3 16.63 45.26 59.17
N ALA A 4 17.92 45.40 59.42
CA ALA A 4 18.66 44.66 60.42
C ALA A 4 18.81 45.58 61.65
N TYR A 5 18.75 45.01 62.85
CA TYR A 5 19.31 45.62 64.06
C TYR A 5 20.19 44.60 64.79
N THR A 6 21.38 45.11 65.07
CA THR A 6 22.47 44.77 66.00
C THR A 6 22.04 44.58 67.48
N PHE A 7 22.80 44.15 68.50
CA PHE A 7 24.23 43.90 68.80
C PHE A 7 24.31 43.08 70.13
N ASP A 8 25.45 42.45 70.41
CA ASP A 8 26.04 42.04 71.73
C ASP A 8 25.23 41.13 72.69
N GLY A 9 25.79 40.23 73.50
CA GLY A 9 27.15 39.94 73.94
C GLY A 9 27.10 39.36 75.39
N ALA A 10 27.96 38.37 75.68
CA ALA A 10 28.41 37.88 77.00
C ALA A 10 27.67 36.72 77.76
N LYS A 11 28.36 35.56 77.73
CA LYS A 11 28.89 34.70 78.82
C LYS A 11 27.99 33.93 79.83
N GLU A 12 28.11 32.60 79.70
CA GLU A 12 28.45 31.54 80.71
C GLU A 12 27.59 31.30 81.96
N SER A 13 26.91 30.13 81.99
CA SER A 13 26.94 29.14 83.10
C SER A 13 26.25 27.81 82.71
N GLU A 14 26.99 26.69 82.73
CA GLU A 14 26.59 25.27 82.61
C GLU A 14 25.98 24.70 83.93
N PRO A 15 25.63 23.39 84.11
CA PRO A 15 24.95 22.39 83.25
C PRO A 15 23.98 21.45 84.06
N MET A 16 22.75 21.15 83.63
CA MET A 16 22.04 19.94 84.16
C MET A 16 20.82 19.45 83.37
N MET A 17 20.82 19.44 82.03
CA MET A 17 19.65 18.95 81.25
C MET A 17 19.99 18.22 79.94
N GLN A 18 21.22 17.73 79.73
CA GLN A 18 21.62 17.14 78.44
C GLN A 18 21.67 15.60 78.39
N THR A 19 21.59 14.88 79.51
CA THR A 19 21.79 13.42 79.49
C THR A 19 20.53 12.59 79.21
N LEU A 20 19.32 13.18 79.31
CA LEU A 20 18.06 12.49 78.96
C LEU A 20 17.62 12.71 77.50
N GLY A 21 17.92 13.85 76.88
CA GLY A 21 17.51 14.16 75.50
C GLY A 21 18.27 13.36 74.43
N ILE A 22 19.56 13.06 74.65
CA ILE A 22 20.43 12.41 73.66
C ILE A 22 20.08 10.92 73.47
N ARG A 23 19.62 10.23 74.53
CA ARG A 23 19.16 8.83 74.42
C ARG A 23 17.79 8.69 73.74
N PHE A 24 16.92 9.71 73.82
CA PHE A 24 15.62 9.71 73.15
C PHE A 24 15.74 10.06 71.67
N LEU A 25 16.57 11.05 71.32
CA LEU A 25 16.84 11.45 69.93
C LEU A 25 17.58 10.37 69.13
N ALA A 26 18.55 9.67 69.73
CA ALA A 26 19.25 8.57 69.05
C ALA A 26 18.34 7.37 68.78
N LYS A 27 17.39 7.06 69.69
CA LYS A 27 16.41 5.98 69.47
C LYS A 27 15.39 6.36 68.39
N PHE A 28 14.95 7.62 68.34
CA PHE A 28 14.05 8.12 67.30
C PHE A 28 14.71 8.18 65.91
N TYR A 29 15.98 8.60 65.82
CA TYR A 29 16.75 8.57 64.57
C TYR A 29 16.95 7.14 64.06
N PHE A 30 17.28 6.20 64.96
CA PHE A 30 17.50 4.79 64.59
C PHE A 30 16.21 4.06 64.17
N LEU A 31 15.07 4.41 64.78
CA LEU A 31 13.74 3.93 64.35
C LEU A 31 13.29 4.56 63.03
N HIS A 32 13.60 5.85 62.80
CA HIS A 32 13.27 6.54 61.55
C HIS A 32 14.10 6.03 60.37
N GLU A 33 15.39 5.75 60.55
CA GLU A 33 16.22 5.12 59.51
C GLU A 33 15.77 3.70 59.18
N LYS A 34 15.42 2.89 60.19
CA LYS A 34 14.84 1.55 59.94
C LYS A 34 13.52 1.63 59.19
N PHE A 35 12.68 2.62 59.50
CA PHE A 35 11.41 2.82 58.81
C PHE A 35 11.60 3.33 57.37
N LEU A 36 12.58 4.21 57.14
CA LEU A 36 12.96 4.68 55.81
C LEU A 36 13.56 3.55 54.97
N ALA A 37 14.44 2.74 55.56
CA ALA A 37 15.05 1.57 54.93
C ALA A 37 14.00 0.51 54.59
N GLN A 38 13.02 0.27 55.46
CA GLN A 38 11.91 -0.65 55.18
C GLN A 38 11.01 -0.12 54.05
N ARG A 39 10.74 1.19 54.00
CA ARG A 39 9.98 1.80 52.91
C ARG A 39 10.74 1.78 51.59
N LEU A 40 12.05 2.06 51.60
CA LEU A 40 12.91 1.95 50.43
C LEU A 40 13.05 0.50 49.96
N PHE A 41 13.12 -0.47 50.87
CA PHE A 41 13.15 -1.89 50.55
C PHE A 41 11.81 -2.36 49.96
N ASN A 42 10.68 -1.94 50.52
CA ASN A 42 9.36 -2.24 49.96
C ASN A 42 9.13 -1.56 48.61
N LEU A 43 9.65 -0.33 48.40
CA LEU A 43 9.62 0.38 47.13
C LEU A 43 10.51 -0.32 46.10
N LEU A 44 11.71 -0.79 46.49
CA LEU A 44 12.58 -1.60 45.64
C LEU A 44 11.90 -2.92 45.27
N LEU A 45 11.24 -3.57 46.23
CA LEU A 45 10.50 -4.81 45.97
C LEU A 45 9.33 -4.58 45.02
N THR A 46 8.59 -3.48 45.16
CA THR A 46 7.48 -3.16 44.24
C THR A 46 7.99 -2.78 42.85
N VAL A 47 9.11 -2.06 42.74
CA VAL A 47 9.77 -1.77 41.46
C VAL A 47 10.31 -3.06 40.83
N LEU A 48 10.90 -3.97 41.61
CA LEU A 48 11.34 -5.31 41.15
C LEU A 48 10.16 -6.19 40.73
N PHE A 49 9.04 -6.16 41.47
CA PHE A 49 7.82 -6.89 41.11
C PHE A 49 7.18 -6.31 39.85
N LEU A 50 7.16 -4.98 39.70
CA LEU A 50 6.74 -4.30 38.47
C LEU A 50 7.68 -4.63 37.31
N PHE A 51 9.00 -4.74 37.53
CA PHE A 51 9.98 -5.18 36.52
C PHE A 51 9.82 -6.66 36.15
N LEU A 52 9.48 -7.53 37.10
CA LEU A 52 9.19 -8.95 36.89
C LEU A 52 7.85 -9.16 36.17
N ILE A 53 6.83 -8.35 36.48
CA ILE A 53 5.57 -8.30 35.72
C ILE A 53 5.84 -7.70 34.33
N TYR A 54 6.67 -6.67 34.19
CA TYR A 54 7.08 -6.13 32.88
C TYR A 54 7.96 -7.11 32.09
N SER A 55 8.69 -8.01 32.75
CA SER A 55 9.53 -9.02 32.09
C SER A 55 8.76 -10.31 31.75
N THR A 56 7.65 -10.58 32.44
CA THR A 56 6.75 -11.73 32.14
C THR A 56 5.51 -11.34 31.33
N CYS A 57 5.20 -10.03 31.26
CA CYS A 57 4.16 -9.41 30.42
C CYS A 57 4.74 -8.29 29.53
N ALA A 58 6.04 -8.33 29.22
CA ALA A 58 6.46 -7.77 27.96
C ALA A 58 5.66 -8.53 26.91
N PRO A 59 4.82 -7.89 26.07
CA PRO A 59 4.50 -8.51 24.81
C PRO A 59 5.84 -8.97 24.24
N ILE A 60 5.86 -10.18 23.72
CA ILE A 60 6.92 -10.63 22.83
C ILE A 60 6.88 -9.62 21.66
N PHE A 61 7.45 -8.43 21.85
CA PHE A 61 8.15 -7.73 20.82
C PHE A 61 9.26 -8.70 20.51
N ALA A 62 8.94 -9.62 19.61
CA ALA A 62 9.91 -10.04 18.65
C ALA A 62 10.50 -8.72 18.15
N LEU A 63 11.69 -8.40 18.63
CA LEU A 63 12.67 -7.76 17.80
C LEU A 63 12.72 -8.65 16.56
N SER A 64 11.84 -8.31 15.61
CA SER A 64 12.03 -8.61 14.22
C SER A 64 13.34 -7.93 13.87
N GLN A 65 14.45 -8.58 14.22
CA GLN A 65 15.58 -8.54 13.34
C GLN A 65 14.98 -8.94 12.00
N ASN A 66 14.83 -7.95 11.12
CA ASN A 66 14.54 -8.14 9.71
C ASN A 66 15.71 -8.93 9.11
N ALA A 67 15.85 -10.20 9.49
CA ALA A 67 16.39 -11.18 8.57
C ALA A 67 15.42 -11.10 7.40
N ALA A 68 15.88 -10.48 6.30
CA ALA A 68 15.13 -10.47 5.06
C ALA A 68 14.62 -11.89 4.86
N SER A 69 13.29 -12.07 4.83
CA SER A 69 12.71 -13.40 4.69
C SER A 69 13.35 -14.02 3.46
N GLU A 70 13.87 -15.23 3.58
CA GLU A 70 14.38 -15.92 2.40
C GLU A 70 13.23 -16.04 1.41
N GLY A 71 13.35 -15.42 0.23
CA GLY A 71 12.28 -15.44 -0.76
C GLY A 71 12.46 -14.43 -1.89
N TYR A 72 11.42 -14.28 -2.70
CA TYR A 72 11.36 -13.24 -3.73
C TYR A 72 10.93 -11.92 -3.10
N HIS A 73 11.59 -10.83 -3.48
CA HIS A 73 11.28 -9.48 -3.01
C HIS A 73 10.57 -8.63 -4.05
N ALA A 74 10.86 -8.85 -5.34
CA ALA A 74 10.25 -8.09 -6.42
C ALA A 74 10.02 -8.94 -7.67
N VAL A 75 9.02 -8.57 -8.44
CA VAL A 75 8.68 -9.18 -9.73
C VAL A 75 8.30 -8.12 -10.76
N CYS A 76 8.72 -8.29 -12.01
CA CYS A 76 8.26 -7.47 -13.12
C CYS A 76 7.88 -8.31 -14.33
N ALA A 77 7.07 -7.76 -15.22
CA ALA A 77 6.82 -8.37 -16.53
C ALA A 77 8.04 -8.21 -17.45
N ASP A 78 8.29 -9.21 -18.31
CA ASP A 78 9.22 -9.13 -19.43
C ASP A 78 8.61 -9.86 -20.64
N GLY A 79 7.91 -9.10 -21.49
CA GLY A 79 7.08 -9.67 -22.55
C GLY A 79 5.92 -10.49 -21.98
N ASN A 80 5.89 -11.78 -22.27
CA ASN A 80 4.87 -12.70 -21.73
C ASN A 80 5.29 -13.40 -20.43
N ASP A 81 6.57 -13.32 -20.07
CA ASP A 81 7.10 -13.94 -18.87
C ASP A 81 7.21 -12.92 -17.73
N PHE A 82 7.60 -13.40 -16.56
CA PHE A 82 7.89 -12.59 -15.39
C PHE A 82 9.32 -12.83 -14.93
N LEU A 83 9.97 -11.79 -14.41
CA LEU A 83 11.29 -11.88 -13.78
C LEU A 83 11.12 -11.60 -12.29
N ALA A 84 11.53 -12.54 -11.46
CA ALA A 84 11.49 -12.42 -10.01
C ALA A 84 12.91 -12.39 -9.43
N VAL A 85 13.15 -11.52 -8.47
CA VAL A 85 14.43 -11.38 -7.77
C VAL A 85 14.26 -11.47 -6.26
N GLY A 86 15.31 -11.84 -5.54
CA GLY A 86 15.21 -11.91 -4.08
C GLY A 86 16.48 -12.27 -3.33
N ALA A 87 16.27 -12.95 -2.20
CA ALA A 87 17.32 -13.35 -1.27
C ALA A 87 18.45 -14.14 -1.96
N GLY A 88 19.69 -13.94 -1.48
CA GLY A 88 20.88 -14.60 -2.04
C GLY A 88 21.23 -14.19 -3.48
N GLY A 89 20.66 -13.09 -3.98
CA GLY A 89 20.89 -12.62 -5.35
C GLY A 89 20.20 -13.48 -6.41
N ARG A 90 19.16 -14.24 -6.02
CA ARG A 90 18.40 -15.10 -6.92
C ARG A 90 17.69 -14.27 -7.98
N ILE A 91 17.71 -14.76 -9.22
CA ILE A 91 16.97 -14.22 -10.36
C ILE A 91 16.36 -15.40 -11.09
N ASP A 92 15.04 -15.41 -11.22
CA ASP A 92 14.30 -16.46 -11.92
C ASP A 92 13.38 -15.84 -12.96
N ARG A 93 13.33 -16.45 -14.14
CA ARG A 93 12.28 -16.21 -15.14
C ARG A 93 11.16 -17.21 -14.91
N ILE A 94 9.95 -16.70 -14.72
CA ILE A 94 8.75 -17.46 -14.48
C ILE A 94 7.85 -17.32 -15.71
N ARG A 95 7.53 -18.43 -16.35
CA ARG A 95 6.67 -18.45 -17.54
C ARG A 95 5.18 -18.54 -17.16
N PRO A 96 4.26 -18.21 -18.08
CA PRO A 96 2.81 -18.36 -17.89
C PRO A 96 2.33 -19.75 -17.47
N ASP A 97 3.07 -20.79 -17.81
CA ASP A 97 2.80 -22.19 -17.44
C ASP A 97 3.41 -22.59 -16.08
N SER A 98 3.86 -21.60 -15.30
CA SER A 98 4.55 -21.73 -14.01
C SER A 98 5.91 -22.43 -14.09
N THR A 99 6.48 -22.62 -15.28
CA THR A 99 7.85 -23.14 -15.41
C THR A 99 8.88 -22.08 -15.02
N ILE A 100 9.95 -22.51 -14.35
CA ILE A 100 11.01 -21.63 -13.83
C ILE A 100 12.29 -21.87 -14.60
N ILE A 101 12.96 -20.78 -15.00
CA ILE A 101 14.32 -20.80 -15.52
C ILE A 101 15.20 -19.98 -14.57
N HIS A 102 16.14 -20.65 -13.92
CA HIS A 102 17.08 -20.00 -13.00
C HIS A 102 18.15 -19.23 -13.76
N LEU A 103 18.13 -17.90 -13.69
CA LEU A 103 19.07 -17.01 -14.37
C LEU A 103 20.31 -16.76 -13.49
N ARG A 104 20.95 -17.86 -13.07
CA ARG A 104 21.97 -17.86 -12.01
C ARG A 104 23.06 -16.83 -12.26
N PHE A 105 23.19 -15.91 -11.31
CA PHE A 105 24.35 -15.04 -11.15
C PHE A 105 25.06 -15.42 -9.85
N SER A 106 26.30 -15.91 -9.91
CA SER A 106 26.97 -16.44 -8.72
C SER A 106 27.37 -15.33 -7.75
N LYS A 107 26.95 -15.45 -6.48
CA LYS A 107 27.39 -14.63 -5.33
C LYS A 107 26.99 -13.15 -5.35
N ALA A 108 25.82 -12.79 -5.92
CA ALA A 108 25.27 -11.45 -5.70
C ALA A 108 24.69 -11.32 -4.27
N PRO A 109 24.79 -10.13 -3.65
CA PRO A 109 23.96 -9.76 -2.51
C PRO A 109 22.46 -9.89 -2.81
N CYS A 110 21.65 -9.83 -1.76
CA CYS A 110 20.20 -9.82 -1.85
C CYS A 110 19.71 -8.75 -2.84
N LEU A 111 18.82 -9.13 -3.77
CA LEU A 111 18.16 -8.22 -4.70
C LEU A 111 16.79 -7.82 -4.14
N LYS A 112 16.42 -6.56 -4.34
CA LYS A 112 15.24 -5.91 -3.77
C LYS A 112 14.29 -5.33 -4.83
N GLY A 113 14.80 -4.97 -6.01
CA GLY A 113 14.01 -4.43 -7.10
C GLY A 113 14.47 -4.99 -8.45
N ILE A 114 13.53 -5.09 -9.39
CA ILE A 114 13.78 -5.53 -10.77
C ILE A 114 12.84 -4.76 -11.72
N ILE A 115 13.36 -4.38 -12.88
CA ILE A 115 12.58 -3.83 -13.99
C ILE A 115 13.10 -4.39 -15.31
N ALA A 116 12.22 -4.59 -16.28
CA ALA A 116 12.56 -4.89 -17.66
C ALA A 116 11.86 -3.88 -18.57
N ILE A 117 12.63 -3.11 -19.34
CA ILE A 117 12.11 -2.13 -20.28
C ILE A 117 13.06 -1.94 -21.45
N ASN A 118 12.52 -1.77 -22.65
CA ASN A 118 13.30 -1.53 -23.88
C ASN A 118 14.41 -2.58 -24.13
N GLY A 119 14.15 -3.85 -23.77
CA GLY A 119 15.12 -4.94 -23.93
C GLY A 119 16.27 -4.94 -22.91
N ILE A 120 16.24 -4.04 -21.93
CA ILE A 120 17.20 -3.94 -20.83
C ILE A 120 16.51 -4.35 -19.53
N LYS A 121 17.15 -5.24 -18.79
CA LYS A 121 16.73 -5.68 -17.46
C LYS A 121 17.69 -5.09 -16.44
N VAL A 122 17.17 -4.52 -15.35
CA VAL A 122 17.99 -3.94 -14.27
C VAL A 122 17.47 -4.45 -12.93
N GLY A 123 18.31 -5.21 -12.22
CA GLY A 123 18.07 -5.65 -10.85
C GLY A 123 18.94 -4.87 -9.87
N VAL A 124 18.39 -4.49 -8.72
CA VAL A 124 19.10 -3.71 -7.70
C VAL A 124 18.97 -4.33 -6.32
N GLY A 125 19.94 -4.07 -5.45
CA GLY A 125 19.92 -4.66 -4.12
C GLY A 125 20.98 -4.17 -3.14
N ASP A 126 21.30 -5.03 -2.18
CA ASP A 126 22.18 -4.71 -1.08
C ASP A 126 23.62 -4.42 -1.51
N LYS A 127 24.34 -3.70 -0.66
CA LYS A 127 25.77 -3.35 -0.88
C LYS A 127 26.02 -2.60 -2.20
N GLY A 128 25.05 -1.83 -2.67
CA GLY A 128 25.15 -1.08 -3.94
C GLY A 128 25.06 -1.96 -5.18
N THR A 129 24.50 -3.16 -5.07
CA THR A 129 24.45 -4.10 -6.20
C THR A 129 23.50 -3.58 -7.28
N ILE A 130 24.02 -3.49 -8.51
CA ILE A 130 23.24 -3.33 -9.73
C ILE A 130 23.65 -4.44 -10.69
N LEU A 131 22.66 -5.18 -11.17
CA LEU A 131 22.81 -6.17 -12.21
C LEU A 131 22.03 -5.71 -13.44
N PHE A 132 22.60 -5.91 -14.63
CA PHE A 132 21.92 -5.59 -15.87
C PHE A 132 22.04 -6.72 -16.89
N ALA A 133 21.04 -6.86 -17.77
CA ALA A 133 21.11 -7.71 -18.95
C ALA A 133 20.55 -6.94 -20.15
N LYS A 134 21.29 -6.91 -21.27
CA LYS A 134 20.84 -6.31 -22.54
C LYS A 134 20.53 -7.44 -23.53
N ASN A 135 19.36 -7.39 -24.17
CA ASN A 135 18.97 -8.32 -25.24
C ASN A 135 19.08 -9.81 -24.87
N GLY A 136 18.67 -10.18 -23.66
CA GLY A 136 18.72 -11.56 -23.18
C GLY A 136 18.64 -11.64 -21.66
N ASP A 137 19.10 -12.76 -21.10
CA ASP A 137 19.01 -13.09 -19.67
C ASP A 137 20.38 -13.24 -18.99
N SER A 138 21.45 -12.86 -19.70
CA SER A 138 22.82 -12.89 -19.16
C SER A 138 23.09 -11.64 -18.33
N PHE A 139 22.82 -11.73 -17.02
CA PHE A 139 23.07 -10.66 -16.07
C PHE A 139 24.56 -10.43 -15.81
N GLN A 140 24.95 -9.16 -15.72
CA GLN A 140 26.29 -8.68 -15.42
C GLN A 140 26.23 -7.61 -14.35
N ASN A 141 27.31 -7.44 -13.57
CA ASN A 141 27.41 -6.33 -12.62
C ASN A 141 27.60 -5.00 -13.36
N ALA A 142 26.87 -3.97 -12.94
CA ALA A 142 27.20 -2.58 -13.21
C ALA A 142 27.82 -1.94 -11.95
N ASP A 143 28.80 -1.05 -12.14
CA ASP A 143 29.32 -0.25 -11.03
C ASP A 143 28.31 0.85 -10.70
N SER A 144 27.78 0.82 -9.48
CA SER A 144 26.85 1.82 -8.97
C SER A 144 27.56 3.05 -8.40
N GLY A 145 28.88 2.99 -8.20
CA GLY A 145 29.66 4.03 -7.53
C GLY A 145 29.42 4.10 -6.02
N THR A 146 28.65 3.17 -5.43
CA THR A 146 28.30 3.18 -4.01
C THR A 146 28.25 1.77 -3.41
N LYS A 147 28.34 1.69 -2.08
CA LYS A 147 28.07 0.46 -1.30
C LYS A 147 26.77 0.54 -0.51
N ILE A 148 26.01 1.63 -0.67
CA ILE A 148 24.73 1.85 0.00
C ILE A 148 23.70 0.90 -0.62
N SER A 149 22.88 0.25 0.22
CA SER A 149 21.81 -0.63 -0.28
C SER A 149 20.79 0.15 -1.13
N LEU A 150 20.41 -0.46 -2.24
CA LEU A 150 19.47 0.06 -3.22
C LEU A 150 18.16 -0.73 -3.08
N ASN A 151 17.03 -0.04 -2.96
CA ASN A 151 15.76 -0.63 -2.53
C ASN A 151 14.72 -0.71 -3.64
N GLY A 152 14.79 0.16 -4.65
CA GLY A 152 13.82 0.16 -5.74
C GLY A 152 14.41 0.71 -7.04
N VAL A 153 13.82 0.32 -8.16
CA VAL A 153 14.19 0.76 -9.50
C VAL A 153 12.93 1.08 -10.31
N THR A 154 12.97 2.15 -11.09
CA THR A 154 11.89 2.55 -11.99
C THR A 154 12.45 3.13 -13.30
N TRP A 155 11.57 3.42 -14.26
CA TRP A 155 11.91 4.09 -15.50
C TRP A 155 11.18 5.42 -15.58
N PHE A 156 11.92 6.50 -15.83
CA PHE A 156 11.36 7.83 -15.97
C PHE A 156 12.19 8.67 -16.93
N HIS A 157 11.51 9.31 -17.90
CA HIS A 157 12.11 10.24 -18.88
C HIS A 157 13.39 9.70 -19.53
N ASN A 158 13.29 8.52 -20.14
CA ASN A 158 14.39 7.84 -20.84
C ASN A 158 15.58 7.41 -19.97
N SER A 159 15.38 7.30 -18.66
CA SER A 159 16.40 6.83 -17.72
C SER A 159 15.84 5.85 -16.71
N PHE A 160 16.68 4.89 -16.33
CA PHE A 160 16.51 4.14 -15.09
C PHE A 160 16.78 5.05 -13.91
N TRP A 161 15.95 4.96 -12.89
CA TRP A 161 16.10 5.62 -11.60
C TRP A 161 16.11 4.59 -10.50
N VAL A 162 17.11 4.66 -9.63
CA VAL A 162 17.27 3.74 -8.51
C VAL A 162 17.31 4.54 -7.22
N ALA A 163 16.54 4.10 -6.23
CA ALA A 163 16.54 4.71 -4.91
C ALA A 163 17.08 3.77 -3.84
N GLY A 164 17.76 4.33 -2.85
CA GLY A 164 18.36 3.54 -1.78
C GLY A 164 18.41 4.25 -0.43
N ASN A 165 19.15 3.63 0.49
CA ASN A 165 19.34 4.13 1.83
C ASN A 165 20.06 5.51 1.84
N ARG A 166 19.95 6.26 2.93
CA ARG A 166 20.59 7.58 3.12
C ARG A 166 20.27 8.59 2.02
N GLY A 167 19.07 8.52 1.44
CA GLY A 167 18.58 9.46 0.44
C GLY A 167 19.27 9.40 -0.93
N ILE A 168 20.02 8.34 -1.23
CA ILE A 168 20.71 8.24 -2.52
C ILE A 168 19.72 7.94 -3.65
N LEU A 169 19.86 8.68 -4.74
CA LEU A 169 19.28 8.34 -6.04
C LEU A 169 20.42 8.08 -7.02
N LEU A 170 20.25 7.09 -7.90
CA LEU A 170 21.13 6.86 -9.03
C LEU A 170 20.30 6.94 -10.31
N HIS A 171 20.89 7.42 -11.39
CA HIS A 171 20.26 7.36 -12.71
C HIS A 171 21.21 6.85 -13.78
N SER A 172 20.62 6.23 -14.82
CA SER A 172 21.34 5.69 -15.96
C SER A 172 20.42 5.63 -17.18
N GLU A 173 20.88 6.07 -18.34
CA GLU A 173 20.12 5.92 -19.60
C GLU A 173 20.22 4.49 -20.16
N ASP A 174 21.28 3.77 -19.83
CA ASP A 174 21.64 2.51 -20.48
C ASP A 174 21.70 1.29 -19.53
N GLY A 175 21.47 1.52 -18.24
CA GLY A 175 21.50 0.51 -17.17
C GLY A 175 22.91 0.07 -16.75
N VAL A 176 23.97 0.65 -17.34
CA VAL A 176 25.37 0.25 -17.11
C VAL A 176 26.16 1.37 -16.45
N GLN A 177 26.07 2.59 -16.97
CA GLN A 177 26.77 3.74 -16.43
C GLN A 177 25.83 4.52 -15.50
N TRP A 178 26.20 4.60 -14.23
CA TRP A 178 25.37 5.18 -13.19
C TRP A 178 25.96 6.48 -12.64
N SER A 179 25.09 7.47 -12.47
CA SER A 179 25.44 8.73 -11.83
C SER A 179 24.60 8.91 -10.57
N ALA A 180 25.26 9.30 -9.48
CA ALA A 180 24.61 9.53 -8.21
C ALA A 180 24.08 10.96 -8.10
N LEU A 181 22.86 11.06 -7.58
CA LEU A 181 22.21 12.30 -7.18
C LEU A 181 21.88 12.18 -5.69
N GLN A 182 22.42 13.08 -4.88
CA GLN A 182 22.02 13.16 -3.48
C GLN A 182 20.75 13.99 -3.38
N THR A 183 19.72 13.42 -2.77
CA THR A 183 18.52 14.17 -2.43
C THR A 183 18.73 14.94 -1.13
N GLY A 184 17.90 15.96 -0.88
CA GLY A 184 17.95 16.72 0.38
C GLY A 184 17.61 15.90 1.64
N THR A 185 17.18 14.64 1.51
CA THR A 185 16.91 13.77 2.67
C THR A 185 18.11 12.89 3.02
N LYS A 186 18.19 12.55 4.31
CA LYS A 186 19.13 11.57 4.88
C LYS A 186 18.44 10.26 5.28
N ASN A 187 17.11 10.20 5.16
CA ASN A 187 16.33 9.02 5.48
C ASN A 187 16.47 7.97 4.37
N ASP A 188 16.16 6.72 4.70
CA ASP A 188 16.24 5.63 3.73
C ASP A 188 15.04 5.71 2.77
N ILE A 189 15.31 5.79 1.46
CA ILE A 189 14.25 5.71 0.45
C ILE A 189 13.95 4.23 0.22
N ILE A 190 12.73 3.81 0.54
CA ILE A 190 12.33 2.40 0.56
C ILE A 190 11.65 1.95 -0.74
N SER A 191 11.09 2.88 -1.51
CA SER A 191 10.37 2.57 -2.75
C SER A 191 10.40 3.77 -3.70
N ILE A 192 10.41 3.50 -5.00
CA ILE A 192 10.39 4.49 -6.08
C ILE A 192 9.53 3.98 -7.24
N SER A 193 8.71 4.85 -7.82
CA SER A 193 7.85 4.53 -8.95
C SER A 193 7.61 5.77 -9.80
N ALA A 194 7.23 5.58 -11.06
CA ALA A 194 7.02 6.67 -11.99
C ALA A 194 5.84 6.42 -12.91
N ASN A 195 5.17 7.51 -13.29
CA ASN A 195 4.25 7.57 -14.41
C ASN A 195 4.87 8.49 -15.50
N PRO A 196 4.23 8.70 -16.65
CA PRO A 196 4.79 9.55 -17.70
C PRO A 196 5.09 11.00 -17.30
N GLN A 197 4.42 11.53 -16.27
CA GLN A 197 4.53 12.92 -15.85
C GLN A 197 5.53 13.13 -14.70
N ARG A 198 5.63 12.15 -13.78
CA ARG A 198 6.31 12.32 -12.50
C ARG A 198 7.02 11.03 -12.08
N CYS A 199 8.11 11.19 -11.33
CA CYS A 199 8.74 10.14 -10.54
C CYS A 199 8.58 10.47 -9.06
N MET A 200 8.19 9.48 -8.26
CA MET A 200 8.04 9.63 -6.82
C MET A 200 8.80 8.54 -6.06
N ALA A 201 9.45 8.95 -4.97
CA ALA A 201 10.16 8.10 -4.05
C ALA A 201 9.64 8.34 -2.63
N VAL A 202 9.63 7.32 -1.78
CA VAL A 202 9.14 7.45 -0.41
C VAL A 202 10.11 6.89 0.61
N THR A 203 10.18 7.52 1.79
CA THR A 203 10.88 6.99 2.96
C THR A 203 9.89 6.34 3.91
N ARG A 204 10.38 5.46 4.79
CA ARG A 204 9.50 4.81 5.78
C ARG A 204 8.83 5.84 6.68
N GLU A 205 9.54 6.90 7.05
CA GLU A 205 9.16 7.93 8.02
C GLU A 205 8.13 8.95 7.53
N GLY A 206 7.63 8.82 6.29
CA GLY A 206 6.56 9.67 5.78
C GLY A 206 7.00 10.73 4.77
N GLN A 207 8.27 10.75 4.36
CA GLN A 207 8.73 11.67 3.32
C GLN A 207 8.38 11.14 1.93
N ILE A 208 7.90 12.03 1.07
CA ILE A 208 7.53 11.79 -0.32
C ILE A 208 8.36 12.76 -1.16
N LEU A 209 9.28 12.20 -1.95
CA LEU A 209 10.12 12.91 -2.88
C LEU A 209 9.44 12.90 -4.25
N ILE A 210 9.29 14.06 -4.88
CA ILE A 210 8.54 14.22 -6.13
C ILE A 210 9.40 14.95 -7.15
N SER A 211 9.51 14.39 -8.35
CA SER A 211 10.18 15.03 -9.48
C SER A 211 9.33 14.97 -10.74
N MET A 212 9.30 16.07 -11.49
CA MET A 212 8.68 16.14 -12.83
C MET A 212 9.70 15.98 -13.96
N ASN A 213 11.00 15.95 -13.66
CA ASN A 213 12.07 15.95 -14.67
C ASN A 213 13.28 15.07 -14.31
N GLY A 214 13.25 14.36 -13.18
CA GLY A 214 14.34 13.53 -12.67
C GLY A 214 15.48 14.31 -12.02
N ILE A 215 15.62 15.61 -12.32
CA ILE A 215 16.73 16.43 -11.84
C ILE A 215 16.38 17.10 -10.51
N ASN A 216 15.21 17.72 -10.44
CA ASN A 216 14.77 18.48 -9.27
C ASN A 216 13.77 17.65 -8.46
N TRP A 217 14.04 17.50 -7.15
CA TRP A 217 13.24 16.69 -6.25
C TRP A 217 12.72 17.53 -5.09
N ASN A 218 11.40 17.72 -5.05
CA ASN A 218 10.72 18.37 -3.93
C ASN A 218 10.39 17.32 -2.86
N ILE A 219 10.50 17.69 -1.59
CA ILE A 219 10.23 16.78 -0.47
C ILE A 219 9.00 17.27 0.29
N LEU A 220 7.95 16.45 0.28
CA LEU A 220 6.79 16.58 1.14
C LEU A 220 6.96 15.66 2.34
N ASP A 221 6.86 16.20 3.56
CA ASP A 221 6.82 15.39 4.79
C ASP A 221 5.36 15.21 5.19
N TYR A 222 4.78 14.04 4.88
CA TYR A 222 3.35 13.79 5.07
C TYR A 222 2.94 13.98 6.53
N ASN A 223 3.66 13.32 7.45
CA ASN A 223 3.34 13.31 8.88
C ASN A 223 3.42 14.71 9.49
N ARG A 224 4.30 15.57 8.97
CA ARG A 224 4.38 16.97 9.37
C ARG A 224 3.29 17.84 8.73
N VAL A 225 3.04 17.70 7.43
CA VAL A 225 2.08 18.55 6.70
C VAL A 225 0.65 18.25 7.11
N TYR A 226 0.33 16.98 7.35
CA TYR A 226 -1.00 16.54 7.77
C TYR A 226 -1.18 16.51 9.30
N GLN A 227 -0.23 17.04 10.06
CA GLN A 227 -0.33 17.10 11.52
C GLN A 227 -1.61 17.85 11.94
N GLY A 228 -2.46 17.18 12.72
CA GLY A 228 -3.74 17.71 13.19
C GLY A 228 -4.91 17.52 12.20
N TYR A 229 -4.64 17.09 10.97
CA TYR A 229 -5.64 16.70 9.98
C TYR A 229 -5.76 15.18 9.84
N ASP A 230 -4.66 14.46 10.03
CA ASP A 230 -4.61 13.01 9.92
C ASP A 230 -3.62 12.40 10.94
N LYS A 231 -3.69 11.07 11.10
CA LYS A 231 -2.75 10.31 11.94
C LYS A 231 -1.42 10.08 11.21
N PRO A 232 -0.31 9.93 11.95
CA PRO A 232 0.98 9.65 11.33
C PRO A 232 1.09 8.19 10.85
N TYR A 233 1.82 7.99 9.75
CA TYR A 233 2.00 6.70 9.08
C TYR A 233 3.46 6.27 8.98
N TRP A 234 3.68 4.96 8.92
CA TRP A 234 4.89 4.36 8.34
C TRP A 234 4.56 3.89 6.94
N PHE A 235 5.35 4.31 5.94
CA PHE A 235 5.16 3.87 4.57
C PHE A 235 5.90 2.57 4.28
N HIS A 236 5.35 1.77 3.35
CA HIS A 236 5.91 0.51 2.87
C HIS A 236 6.29 0.60 1.40
N SER A 237 5.42 1.14 0.55
CA SER A 237 5.65 1.20 -0.89
C SER A 237 4.86 2.30 -1.56
N ILE A 238 5.37 2.77 -2.70
CA ILE A 238 4.65 3.62 -3.65
C ILE A 238 4.65 2.94 -5.02
N ARG A 239 3.50 2.94 -5.69
CA ARG A 239 3.42 2.45 -7.07
C ARG A 239 2.53 3.33 -7.93
N ALA A 240 3.03 3.69 -9.11
CA ALA A 240 2.24 4.29 -10.16
C ALA A 240 1.38 3.22 -10.86
N CYS A 241 0.08 3.47 -10.91
CA CYS A 241 -0.90 2.65 -11.61
C CYS A 241 -1.62 3.57 -12.61
N GLY A 242 -1.16 3.56 -13.86
CA GLY A 242 -1.59 4.55 -14.85
C GLY A 242 -1.13 5.97 -14.44
N ASN A 243 -2.06 6.90 -14.32
CA ASN A 243 -1.75 8.29 -13.93
C ASN A 243 -1.76 8.51 -12.41
N VAL A 244 -2.22 7.55 -11.62
CA VAL A 244 -2.41 7.69 -10.18
C VAL A 244 -1.28 6.97 -9.44
N PHE A 245 -0.70 7.62 -8.45
CA PHE A 245 0.18 7.00 -7.47
C PHE A 245 -0.64 6.46 -6.32
N PHE A 246 -0.31 5.23 -5.91
CA PHE A 246 -0.83 4.61 -4.71
C PHE A 246 0.30 4.40 -3.71
N LEU A 247 0.05 4.79 -2.48
CA LEU A 247 0.97 4.66 -1.36
C LEU A 247 0.35 3.74 -0.32
N VAL A 248 1.14 2.80 0.17
CA VAL A 248 0.70 1.84 1.21
C VAL A 248 1.63 1.86 2.40
N GLY A 249 1.10 1.46 3.55
CA GLY A 249 1.80 1.53 4.82
C GLY A 249 0.94 1.06 5.98
N GLU A 250 1.24 1.57 7.16
CA GLU A 250 0.55 1.27 8.41
C GLU A 250 0.46 2.51 9.32
N PHE A 251 -0.47 2.48 10.27
CA PHE A 251 -0.54 3.52 11.31
C PHE A 251 0.64 3.41 12.27
N GLN A 252 1.27 4.54 12.63
CA GLN A 252 2.33 4.51 13.65
C GLN A 252 1.80 4.14 15.04
N GLU A 253 0.54 4.48 15.33
CA GLU A 253 -0.12 4.19 16.61
C GLU A 253 -0.59 2.73 16.71
N ASP A 254 -0.86 2.06 15.58
CA ASP A 254 -1.27 0.65 15.52
C ASP A 254 -0.83 0.01 14.19
N SER A 255 0.36 -0.60 14.19
CA SER A 255 0.94 -1.27 13.01
C SER A 255 0.14 -2.45 12.48
N ARG A 256 -0.95 -2.87 13.16
CA ARG A 256 -1.82 -3.94 12.63
C ARG A 256 -2.74 -3.43 11.52
N LEU A 257 -2.98 -2.12 11.47
CA LEU A 257 -3.91 -1.47 10.56
C LEU A 257 -3.20 -0.97 9.29
N PRO A 258 -3.65 -1.36 8.10
CA PRO A 258 -3.06 -0.89 6.86
C PRO A 258 -3.58 0.50 6.50
N ILE A 259 -2.76 1.25 5.77
CA ILE A 259 -3.18 2.45 5.04
C ILE A 259 -2.99 2.24 3.54
N LEU A 260 -3.91 2.81 2.77
CA LEU A 260 -3.82 2.95 1.32
C LEU A 260 -4.23 4.37 0.98
N LEU A 261 -3.32 5.11 0.36
CA LEU A 261 -3.53 6.47 -0.10
C LEU A 261 -3.40 6.52 -1.63
N SER A 262 -4.08 7.46 -2.28
CA SER A 262 -3.81 7.80 -3.68
C SER A 262 -3.62 9.29 -3.91
N SER A 263 -2.88 9.59 -4.99
CA SER A 263 -2.69 10.94 -5.51
C SER A 263 -2.35 10.91 -6.99
N ASP A 264 -2.88 11.85 -7.76
CA ASP A 264 -2.46 12.10 -9.15
C ASP A 264 -1.27 13.07 -9.24
N SER A 265 -1.14 13.96 -8.25
CA SER A 265 -0.16 15.05 -8.21
C SER A 265 1.03 14.77 -7.29
N GLY A 266 0.80 13.99 -6.22
CA GLY A 266 1.70 13.78 -5.08
C GLY A 266 1.60 14.87 -4.01
N GLU A 267 0.82 15.92 -4.24
CA GLU A 267 0.70 17.07 -3.33
C GLU A 267 -0.42 16.87 -2.32
N VAL A 268 -1.54 16.28 -2.77
CA VAL A 268 -2.69 15.96 -1.92
C VAL A 268 -2.96 14.46 -2.01
N TRP A 269 -3.06 13.81 -0.86
CA TRP A 269 -3.29 12.38 -0.74
C TRP A 269 -4.67 12.10 -0.16
N ARG A 270 -5.38 11.15 -0.77
CA ARG A 270 -6.69 10.69 -0.32
C ARG A 270 -6.60 9.26 0.18
N ALA A 271 -7.13 9.00 1.36
CA ALA A 271 -7.22 7.64 1.91
C ALA A 271 -8.33 6.81 1.25
N TYR A 272 -8.05 5.51 1.09
CA TYR A 272 -9.03 4.46 0.82
C TYR A 272 -9.42 3.80 2.14
N PRO A 273 -10.55 4.19 2.76
CA PRO A 273 -10.99 3.56 3.98
C PRO A 273 -11.40 2.11 3.72
N LEU A 274 -10.69 1.17 4.31
CA LEU A 274 -11.07 -0.24 4.36
C LEU A 274 -11.91 -0.46 5.63
N ARG A 275 -13.22 -0.59 5.50
CA ARG A 275 -14.13 -0.82 6.65
C ARG A 275 -14.55 -2.28 6.75
N GLU A 276 -14.88 -2.89 5.62
CA GLU A 276 -15.23 -4.30 5.55
C GLU A 276 -14.42 -4.99 4.46
N LEU A 277 -14.09 -6.26 4.73
CA LEU A 277 -13.54 -7.21 3.76
C LEU A 277 -14.48 -8.41 3.74
N ASN A 278 -14.88 -8.86 2.55
CA ASN A 278 -15.81 -10.00 2.41
C ASN A 278 -17.12 -9.86 3.24
N LYS A 279 -17.65 -8.63 3.37
CA LYS A 279 -18.85 -8.29 4.18
C LYS A 279 -18.70 -8.49 5.69
N GLU A 280 -17.46 -8.54 6.17
CA GLU A 280 -17.12 -8.67 7.58
C GLU A 280 -16.24 -7.48 8.00
N PRO A 281 -16.35 -7.00 9.26
CA PRO A 281 -15.53 -5.89 9.74
C PRO A 281 -14.03 -6.17 9.59
N LEU A 282 -13.27 -5.13 9.22
CA LEU A 282 -11.81 -5.22 9.00
C LEU A 282 -11.08 -5.87 10.18
N GLU A 283 -11.55 -5.66 11.41
CA GLU A 283 -10.94 -6.14 12.65
C GLU A 283 -10.76 -7.67 12.67
N LYS A 284 -11.60 -8.42 11.96
CA LYS A 284 -11.47 -9.89 11.84
C LYS A 284 -10.27 -10.33 11.00
N TYR A 285 -9.69 -9.44 10.22
CA TYR A 285 -8.58 -9.72 9.30
C TYR A 285 -7.24 -9.18 9.79
N LEU A 286 -7.21 -8.54 10.96
CA LEU A 286 -5.99 -7.96 11.53
C LEU A 286 -5.12 -9.05 12.22
N PRO A 287 -3.78 -8.91 12.21
CA PRO A 287 -3.01 -7.87 11.53
C PRO A 287 -3.03 -8.02 10.01
N LEU A 288 -3.24 -6.91 9.31
CA LEU A 288 -3.25 -6.85 7.85
C LEU A 288 -2.23 -5.82 7.38
N THR A 289 -1.16 -6.31 6.75
CA THR A 289 -0.14 -5.46 6.14
C THR A 289 -0.32 -5.48 4.64
N VAL A 290 -0.44 -4.30 4.04
CA VAL A 290 -0.40 -4.14 2.58
C VAL A 290 1.04 -3.86 2.17
N ASN A 291 1.62 -4.76 1.39
CA ASN A 291 3.03 -4.69 0.98
C ASN A 291 3.17 -3.86 -0.30
N VAL A 292 2.32 -4.13 -1.29
CA VAL A 292 2.31 -3.41 -2.57
C VAL A 292 0.91 -3.46 -3.18
N VAL A 293 0.63 -2.53 -4.10
CA VAL A 293 -0.56 -2.60 -4.94
C VAL A 293 -0.21 -2.91 -6.39
N GLY A 294 -1.21 -3.17 -7.20
CA GLY A 294 -1.12 -2.96 -8.63
C GLY A 294 -2.52 -2.98 -9.23
N MET A 295 -2.60 -2.72 -10.52
CA MET A 295 -3.87 -2.45 -11.16
C MET A 295 -4.00 -3.24 -12.45
N ASP A 296 -5.08 -4.00 -12.57
CA ASP A 296 -5.54 -4.58 -13.82
C ASP A 296 -6.69 -3.72 -14.33
N TRP A 297 -6.41 -2.91 -15.36
CA TRP A 297 -7.32 -1.88 -15.87
C TRP A 297 -7.71 -0.85 -14.80
N ASP A 298 -8.88 -1.03 -14.20
CA ASP A 298 -9.47 -0.20 -13.14
C ASP A 298 -9.68 -0.99 -11.85
N GLN A 299 -9.33 -2.28 -11.84
CA GLN A 299 -9.37 -3.10 -10.63
C GLN A 299 -8.05 -2.95 -9.87
N LEU A 300 -8.12 -2.26 -8.73
CA LEU A 300 -7.00 -2.20 -7.80
C LEU A 300 -6.90 -3.51 -7.00
N LEU A 301 -5.69 -4.06 -6.97
CA LEU A 301 -5.33 -5.25 -6.21
C LEU A 301 -4.18 -4.92 -5.26
N ALA A 302 -4.13 -5.60 -4.12
CA ALA A 302 -3.08 -5.40 -3.13
C ALA A 302 -2.55 -6.73 -2.60
N ALA A 303 -1.23 -6.91 -2.66
CA ALA A 303 -0.53 -8.04 -2.06
C ALA A 303 -0.29 -7.77 -0.58
N CYS A 304 -0.58 -8.77 0.25
CA CYS A 304 -0.61 -8.60 1.69
C CYS A 304 0.04 -9.77 2.44
N ASN A 305 0.18 -9.58 3.74
CA ASN A 305 0.70 -10.60 4.65
C ASN A 305 -0.18 -11.84 4.79
N GLY A 306 0.49 -12.97 5.04
CA GLY A 306 -0.15 -14.28 5.18
C GLY A 306 -0.89 -14.72 3.93
N GLY A 307 -0.31 -14.47 2.76
CA GLY A 307 -0.80 -14.98 1.48
C GLY A 307 -2.10 -14.36 1.00
N LYS A 308 -2.44 -13.17 1.50
CA LYS A 308 -3.71 -12.51 1.18
C LYS A 308 -3.55 -11.60 -0.03
N LEU A 309 -4.53 -11.68 -0.93
CA LEU A 309 -4.72 -10.73 -2.01
C LEU A 309 -6.01 -9.95 -1.77
N LEU A 310 -5.92 -8.64 -1.69
CA LEU A 310 -7.06 -7.74 -1.55
C LEU A 310 -7.51 -7.25 -2.91
N THR A 311 -8.83 -7.26 -3.12
CA THR A 311 -9.49 -6.63 -4.25
C THR A 311 -10.21 -5.38 -3.77
N ILE A 312 -9.67 -4.23 -4.14
CA ILE A 312 -10.04 -2.94 -3.58
C ILE A 312 -10.95 -2.21 -4.57
N THR A 313 -11.99 -1.60 -4.03
CA THR A 313 -12.98 -0.82 -4.79
C THR A 313 -13.08 0.58 -4.19
N GLU A 314 -13.69 1.52 -4.90
CA GLU A 314 -14.00 2.85 -4.34
C GLU A 314 -15.01 2.77 -3.16
N CYS A 315 -15.74 1.66 -3.05
CA CYS A 315 -16.66 1.39 -1.95
C CYS A 315 -15.91 0.80 -0.74
N SER A 316 -15.94 1.50 0.40
CA SER A 316 -15.21 1.13 1.63
C SER A 316 -15.61 -0.23 2.24
N VAL A 317 -16.75 -0.77 1.83
CA VAL A 317 -17.33 -2.03 2.34
C VAL A 317 -17.48 -3.13 1.29
N CYS A 318 -17.13 -2.85 0.03
CA CYS A 318 -17.26 -3.81 -1.08
C CYS A 318 -15.95 -4.56 -1.36
N ASN A 319 -14.92 -4.28 -0.57
CA ASN A 319 -13.60 -4.88 -0.74
C ASN A 319 -13.65 -6.38 -0.44
N LYS A 320 -12.82 -7.14 -1.16
CA LYS A 320 -12.67 -8.58 -0.95
C LYS A 320 -11.25 -8.92 -0.55
N VAL A 321 -11.11 -10.02 0.16
CA VAL A 321 -9.81 -10.63 0.47
C VAL A 321 -9.84 -12.11 0.13
N THR A 322 -8.83 -12.56 -0.59
CA THR A 322 -8.66 -13.97 -0.99
C THR A 322 -7.34 -14.47 -0.41
N GLY A 323 -7.39 -15.61 0.30
CA GLY A 323 -6.19 -16.32 0.73
C GLY A 323 -5.68 -17.22 -0.37
N LEU A 324 -4.43 -17.03 -0.78
CA LEU A 324 -3.75 -17.84 -1.80
C LEU A 324 -2.80 -18.85 -1.17
N THR A 325 -2.17 -18.50 -0.06
CA THR A 325 -1.12 -19.28 0.59
C THR A 325 -0.94 -18.88 2.06
N GLY A 326 0.00 -19.50 2.77
CA GLY A 326 0.46 -19.06 4.09
C GLY A 326 1.67 -18.10 4.04
N HIS A 327 2.36 -17.99 2.90
CA HIS A 327 3.54 -17.14 2.71
C HIS A 327 3.18 -15.65 2.56
N ASN A 328 4.01 -14.73 3.07
CA ASN A 328 3.84 -13.30 2.78
C ASN A 328 3.95 -13.05 1.27
N ILE A 329 3.06 -12.25 0.68
CA ILE A 329 3.18 -11.85 -0.72
C ILE A 329 3.92 -10.53 -0.76
N ASN A 330 5.15 -10.54 -1.25
CA ASN A 330 6.06 -9.38 -1.25
C ASN A 330 5.79 -8.45 -2.43
N ASP A 331 5.52 -9.01 -3.62
CA ASP A 331 5.28 -8.21 -4.82
C ASP A 331 4.32 -8.90 -5.81
N LEU A 332 3.80 -8.11 -6.75
CA LEU A 332 2.95 -8.57 -7.86
C LEU A 332 3.25 -7.81 -9.15
N ALA A 333 3.05 -8.44 -10.30
CA ALA A 333 3.18 -7.85 -11.62
C ALA A 333 2.14 -8.41 -12.60
N PHE A 334 1.75 -7.62 -13.60
CA PHE A 334 0.75 -8.01 -14.61
C PHE A 334 1.38 -8.10 -16.00
N ALA A 335 0.98 -9.12 -16.75
CA ALA A 335 1.31 -9.27 -18.16
C ALA A 335 0.21 -10.08 -18.87
N ASN A 336 -0.32 -9.56 -19.98
CA ASN A 336 -1.22 -10.30 -20.88
C ASN A 336 -2.42 -10.99 -20.20
N GLY A 337 -3.09 -10.32 -19.26
CA GLY A 337 -4.24 -10.87 -18.54
C GLY A 337 -3.88 -11.87 -17.44
N LEU A 338 -2.59 -12.03 -17.16
CA LEU A 338 -2.06 -12.78 -16.03
C LEU A 338 -1.44 -11.84 -15.00
N MET A 339 -1.40 -12.32 -13.76
CA MET A 339 -0.77 -11.68 -12.62
C MET A 339 0.19 -12.69 -11.98
N ALA A 340 1.46 -12.34 -11.92
CA ALA A 340 2.41 -13.02 -11.06
C ALA A 340 2.34 -12.42 -9.66
N VAL A 341 2.30 -13.28 -8.64
CA VAL A 341 2.49 -12.91 -7.23
C VAL A 341 3.71 -13.66 -6.72
N VAL A 342 4.58 -12.98 -5.96
CA VAL A 342 5.81 -13.58 -5.43
C VAL A 342 5.98 -13.26 -3.95
N GLY A 343 6.65 -14.14 -3.21
CA GLY A 343 6.70 -14.02 -1.76
C GLY A 343 7.83 -14.78 -1.07
N ASP A 344 7.65 -14.93 0.24
CA ASP A 344 8.57 -15.67 1.11
C ASP A 344 8.72 -17.13 0.67
N GLY A 345 9.84 -17.75 1.04
CA GLY A 345 10.18 -19.12 0.66
C GLY A 345 10.40 -19.31 -0.84
N PHE A 346 10.58 -18.22 -1.59
CA PHE A 346 10.55 -18.19 -3.06
C PHE A 346 9.24 -18.76 -3.62
N TRP A 347 8.15 -18.60 -2.88
CA TRP A 347 6.81 -18.94 -3.34
C TRP A 347 6.37 -17.95 -4.42
N PHE A 348 5.65 -18.45 -5.42
CA PHE A 348 4.98 -17.64 -6.42
C PHE A 348 3.74 -18.36 -6.93
N ASP A 349 2.86 -17.61 -7.60
CA ASP A 349 1.76 -18.16 -8.39
C ASP A 349 1.52 -17.29 -9.64
N ILE A 350 0.95 -17.89 -10.68
CA ILE A 350 0.52 -17.24 -11.91
C ILE A 350 -0.99 -17.33 -12.02
N LEU A 351 -1.65 -16.20 -11.83
CA LEU A 351 -3.09 -16.11 -11.68
C LEU A 351 -3.71 -15.42 -12.89
N LYS A 352 -4.96 -15.77 -13.22
CA LYS A 352 -5.73 -15.05 -14.24
C LYS A 352 -6.36 -13.80 -13.64
N ASN A 353 -6.15 -12.63 -14.25
CA ASN A 353 -6.64 -11.36 -13.72
C ASN A 353 -8.17 -11.34 -13.55
N GLN A 354 -8.87 -11.96 -14.50
CA GLN A 354 -10.33 -12.07 -14.52
C GLN A 354 -10.90 -12.75 -13.26
N THR A 355 -10.13 -13.61 -12.58
CA THR A 355 -10.54 -14.29 -11.34
C THR A 355 -10.80 -13.31 -10.19
N PHE A 356 -10.08 -12.19 -10.16
CA PHE A 356 -10.17 -11.19 -9.08
C PHE A 356 -10.93 -9.93 -9.49
N ARG A 357 -11.52 -9.90 -10.68
CA ARG A 357 -12.27 -8.74 -11.16
C ARG A 357 -13.64 -8.67 -10.49
N GLN A 358 -13.97 -7.52 -9.90
CA GLN A 358 -15.32 -7.28 -9.38
C GLN A 358 -16.17 -6.56 -10.43
N TYR A 359 -17.12 -7.29 -10.99
CA TYR A 359 -18.07 -6.76 -11.95
C TYR A 359 -19.33 -6.18 -11.30
N SER A 360 -19.62 -6.52 -10.04
CA SER A 360 -20.78 -5.97 -9.33
C SER A 360 -20.52 -4.55 -8.83
N ILE A 361 -21.47 -3.65 -9.05
CA ILE A 361 -21.40 -2.26 -8.59
C ILE A 361 -22.65 -1.93 -7.75
N ARG A 362 -22.47 -1.18 -6.66
CA ARG A 362 -23.61 -0.73 -5.83
C ARG A 362 -24.29 0.50 -6.44
N PRO A 363 -25.60 0.72 -6.19
CA PRO A 363 -26.32 1.90 -6.68
C PRO A 363 -25.63 3.23 -6.39
N GLU A 364 -25.10 3.41 -5.18
CA GLU A 364 -24.39 4.63 -4.79
C GLU A 364 -23.18 4.91 -5.68
N GLN A 365 -22.34 3.90 -5.89
CA GLN A 365 -21.15 4.02 -6.73
C GLN A 365 -21.52 4.22 -8.20
N ALA A 366 -22.51 3.47 -8.70
CA ALA A 366 -22.99 3.62 -10.08
C ALA A 366 -23.52 5.03 -10.37
N ARG A 367 -24.21 5.67 -9.41
CA ARG A 367 -24.64 7.06 -9.53
C ARG A 367 -23.46 8.03 -9.61
N ILE A 368 -22.45 7.84 -8.76
CA ILE A 368 -21.23 8.67 -8.78
C ILE A 368 -20.50 8.51 -10.12
N ASP A 369 -20.40 7.28 -10.62
CA ASP A 369 -19.71 6.99 -11.87
C ASP A 369 -20.50 7.53 -13.08
N GLN A 370 -21.84 7.47 -13.04
CA GLN A 370 -22.69 8.11 -14.06
C GLN A 370 -22.45 9.62 -14.13
N GLN A 371 -22.32 10.30 -12.98
CA GLN A 371 -21.98 11.73 -12.93
C GLN A 371 -20.58 12.04 -13.50
N LYS A 372 -19.68 11.06 -13.51
CA LYS A 372 -18.35 11.14 -14.13
C LYS A 372 -18.34 10.68 -15.60
N GLY A 373 -19.51 10.37 -16.18
CA GLY A 373 -19.66 10.00 -17.57
C GLY A 373 -19.80 8.50 -17.85
N ALA A 374 -19.97 7.65 -16.83
CA ALA A 374 -20.32 6.25 -17.07
C ALA A 374 -21.72 6.12 -17.69
N LEU A 375 -21.87 5.16 -18.61
CA LEU A 375 -23.10 4.92 -19.34
C LEU A 375 -23.90 3.83 -18.64
N ILE A 376 -25.05 4.18 -18.07
CA ILE A 376 -25.99 3.20 -17.51
C ILE A 376 -26.84 2.65 -18.66
N VAL A 377 -26.93 1.33 -18.78
CA VAL A 377 -27.68 0.65 -19.84
C VAL A 377 -28.79 -0.21 -19.21
N ASP A 378 -30.02 0.11 -19.58
CA ASP A 378 -31.20 -0.70 -19.25
C ASP A 378 -31.34 -1.82 -20.27
N VAL A 379 -31.29 -3.08 -19.80
CA VAL A 379 -31.39 -4.26 -20.66
C VAL A 379 -32.73 -5.00 -20.54
N ARG A 380 -33.75 -4.33 -20.00
CA ARG A 380 -35.12 -4.84 -19.87
C ARG A 380 -35.94 -4.68 -21.15
N SER A 381 -37.18 -5.18 -21.16
CA SER A 381 -38.10 -4.97 -22.28
C SER A 381 -38.49 -3.49 -22.44
N MET A 382 -39.09 -3.14 -23.57
CA MET A 382 -39.56 -1.77 -23.82
C MET A 382 -40.65 -1.36 -22.83
N GLU A 383 -41.57 -2.28 -22.53
CA GLU A 383 -42.67 -2.04 -21.59
C GLU A 383 -42.15 -1.78 -20.17
N GLU A 384 -41.14 -2.53 -19.73
CA GLU A 384 -40.48 -2.32 -18.44
C GLU A 384 -39.79 -0.95 -18.37
N TYR A 385 -39.09 -0.55 -19.45
CA TYR A 385 -38.43 0.75 -19.56
C TYR A 385 -39.43 1.91 -19.51
N GLU A 386 -40.50 1.84 -20.31
CA GLU A 386 -41.53 2.87 -20.39
C GLU A 386 -42.26 3.07 -19.06
N SER A 387 -42.44 1.99 -18.29
CA SER A 387 -43.09 2.06 -16.99
C SER A 387 -42.27 2.84 -15.96
N SER A 388 -40.95 2.58 -15.88
CA SER A 388 -40.00 3.29 -15.03
C SER A 388 -38.57 2.83 -15.34
N HIS A 389 -37.62 3.75 -15.48
CA HIS A 389 -36.20 3.48 -15.75
C HIS A 389 -35.28 4.43 -14.99
N ILE A 390 -34.00 4.09 -14.86
CA ILE A 390 -32.99 4.97 -14.24
C ILE A 390 -32.80 6.19 -15.14
N LYS A 391 -32.86 7.39 -14.54
CA LYS A 391 -32.72 8.66 -15.26
C LYS A 391 -31.44 8.70 -16.10
N GLY A 392 -31.58 9.06 -17.38
CA GLY A 392 -30.46 9.21 -18.32
C GLY A 392 -29.76 7.91 -18.73
N CYS A 393 -30.39 6.76 -18.54
CA CYS A 393 -29.87 5.51 -19.06
C CYS A 393 -30.13 5.35 -20.57
N ILE A 394 -29.36 4.47 -21.19
CA ILE A 394 -29.55 4.03 -22.58
C ILE A 394 -30.34 2.72 -22.54
N HIS A 395 -31.43 2.63 -23.28
CA HIS A 395 -32.17 1.37 -23.41
C HIS A 395 -31.60 0.51 -24.54
N ILE A 396 -31.15 -0.71 -24.22
CA ILE A 396 -30.78 -1.74 -25.20
C ILE A 396 -31.20 -3.09 -24.62
N PRO A 397 -32.32 -3.70 -25.06
CA PRO A 397 -32.76 -5.01 -24.58
C PRO A 397 -31.63 -6.05 -24.67
N VAL A 398 -31.55 -6.99 -23.71
CA VAL A 398 -30.41 -7.92 -23.61
C VAL A 398 -30.19 -8.74 -24.88
N GLU A 399 -31.25 -9.10 -25.59
CA GLU A 399 -31.23 -9.86 -26.85
C GLU A 399 -30.56 -9.09 -28.00
N GLN A 400 -30.43 -7.78 -27.83
CA GLN A 400 -29.96 -6.83 -28.83
C GLN A 400 -28.55 -6.32 -28.57
N ILE A 401 -27.97 -6.62 -27.39
CA ILE A 401 -26.65 -6.18 -26.97
C ILE A 401 -25.57 -6.59 -27.98
N SER A 402 -25.53 -7.86 -28.36
CA SER A 402 -24.61 -8.40 -29.37
C SER A 402 -24.59 -7.61 -30.70
N THR A 403 -25.72 -7.02 -31.09
CA THR A 403 -25.91 -6.32 -32.37
C THR A 403 -25.65 -4.82 -32.26
N TYR A 404 -26.26 -4.16 -31.27
CA TYR A 404 -26.32 -2.70 -31.24
C TYR A 404 -25.32 -2.05 -30.31
N LEU A 405 -24.78 -2.76 -29.31
CA LEU A 405 -23.88 -2.13 -28.32
C LEU A 405 -22.68 -1.44 -29.00
N ARG A 406 -22.11 -2.05 -30.05
CA ARG A 406 -20.99 -1.49 -30.83
C ARG A 406 -21.34 -0.22 -31.61
N THR A 407 -22.61 -0.07 -31.98
CA THR A 407 -23.11 1.07 -32.75
C THR A 407 -23.49 2.22 -31.83
N VAL A 408 -24.08 1.91 -30.67
CA VAL A 408 -24.53 2.90 -29.68
C VAL A 408 -23.36 3.42 -28.86
N ILE A 409 -22.49 2.53 -28.39
CA ILE A 409 -21.34 2.85 -27.55
C ILE A 409 -20.07 2.47 -28.32
N THR A 410 -19.63 3.34 -29.23
CA THR A 410 -18.49 3.05 -30.12
C THR A 410 -17.16 2.99 -29.37
N ASP A 411 -17.01 3.78 -28.30
CA ASP A 411 -15.81 3.80 -27.47
C ASP A 411 -15.73 2.55 -26.57
N LYS A 412 -14.73 1.70 -26.83
CA LYS A 412 -14.46 0.47 -26.06
C LYS A 412 -13.88 0.72 -24.67
N THR A 413 -13.39 1.93 -24.43
CA THR A 413 -12.83 2.35 -23.14
C THR A 413 -13.88 2.95 -22.21
N ALA A 414 -15.10 3.18 -22.73
CA ALA A 414 -16.22 3.68 -21.95
C ALA A 414 -16.58 2.75 -20.79
N THR A 415 -16.91 3.34 -19.65
CA THR A 415 -17.47 2.61 -18.51
C THR A 415 -18.96 2.37 -18.74
N ILE A 416 -19.38 1.10 -18.76
CA ILE A 416 -20.76 0.70 -19.02
C ILE A 416 -21.31 -0.04 -17.79
N ILE A 417 -22.48 0.36 -17.33
CA ILE A 417 -23.14 -0.20 -16.15
C ILE A 417 -24.49 -0.77 -16.59
N PHE A 418 -24.61 -2.09 -16.67
CA PHE A 418 -25.85 -2.77 -17.02
C PHE A 418 -26.72 -2.97 -15.79
N TYR A 419 -28.04 -2.80 -15.94
CA TYR A 419 -29.02 -3.19 -14.94
C TYR A 419 -30.25 -3.82 -15.58
N CYS A 420 -31.01 -4.59 -14.81
CA CYS A 420 -32.30 -5.09 -15.24
C CYS A 420 -33.29 -5.15 -14.07
N ALA A 421 -34.27 -6.07 -14.10
CA ALA A 421 -35.21 -6.24 -12.99
C ALA A 421 -34.53 -6.82 -11.73
N HIS A 422 -33.71 -7.87 -11.89
CA HIS A 422 -33.10 -8.62 -10.79
C HIS A 422 -31.62 -8.98 -11.03
N GLY A 423 -30.93 -8.30 -11.96
CA GLY A 423 -29.51 -8.52 -12.28
C GLY A 423 -29.15 -9.66 -13.26
N VAL A 424 -30.03 -10.65 -13.49
CA VAL A 424 -29.71 -11.81 -14.36
C VAL A 424 -29.45 -11.39 -15.82
N ARG A 425 -30.35 -10.60 -16.41
CA ARG A 425 -30.17 -10.08 -17.79
C ARG A 425 -28.96 -9.13 -17.90
N ALA A 426 -28.70 -8.35 -16.84
CA ALA A 426 -27.54 -7.46 -16.79
C ALA A 426 -26.22 -8.25 -16.78
N GLN A 427 -26.18 -9.39 -16.10
CA GLN A 427 -25.03 -10.29 -16.13
C GLN A 427 -24.77 -10.82 -17.54
N LYS A 428 -25.81 -11.28 -18.24
CA LYS A 428 -25.69 -11.72 -19.64
C LYS A 428 -25.19 -10.60 -20.56
N ALA A 429 -25.75 -9.40 -20.43
CA ALA A 429 -25.31 -8.24 -21.22
C ALA A 429 -23.84 -7.88 -20.96
N LEU A 430 -23.40 -7.97 -19.71
CA LEU A 430 -22.01 -7.76 -19.31
C LEU A 430 -21.07 -8.77 -20.00
N GLU A 431 -21.40 -10.06 -19.96
CA GLU A 431 -20.61 -11.12 -20.59
C GLU A 431 -20.53 -10.94 -22.11
N GLU A 432 -21.64 -10.58 -22.75
CA GLU A 432 -21.64 -10.22 -24.17
C GLU A 432 -20.75 -9.00 -24.44
N ALA A 433 -20.82 -7.95 -23.61
CA ALA A 433 -19.97 -6.78 -23.76
C ALA A 433 -18.47 -7.11 -23.63
N LEU A 434 -18.09 -8.01 -22.71
CA LEU A 434 -16.70 -8.50 -22.61
C LEU A 434 -16.26 -9.20 -23.90
N LEU A 435 -17.09 -10.09 -24.46
CA LEU A 435 -16.82 -10.75 -25.74
C LEU A 435 -16.72 -9.73 -26.89
N LEU A 436 -17.44 -8.62 -26.79
CA LEU A 436 -17.37 -7.53 -27.76
C LEU A 436 -16.14 -6.60 -27.57
N GLY A 437 -15.27 -6.89 -26.60
CA GLY A 437 -14.03 -6.16 -26.34
C GLY A 437 -14.18 -4.92 -25.46
N TYR A 438 -15.34 -4.72 -24.82
CA TYR A 438 -15.45 -3.75 -23.73
C TYR A 438 -14.78 -4.33 -22.48
N GLN A 439 -14.17 -3.47 -21.67
CA GLN A 439 -13.40 -3.91 -20.51
C GLN A 439 -13.99 -3.40 -19.20
N LYS A 440 -14.43 -2.14 -19.18
CA LYS A 440 -15.02 -1.47 -18.01
C LYS A 440 -16.53 -1.66 -17.95
N VAL A 441 -16.96 -2.90 -17.76
CA VAL A 441 -18.37 -3.28 -17.71
C VAL A 441 -18.77 -3.73 -16.31
N TYR A 442 -19.96 -3.32 -15.86
CA TYR A 442 -20.44 -3.60 -14.52
C TYR A 442 -21.90 -4.04 -14.51
N ASN A 443 -22.25 -4.84 -13.52
CA ASN A 443 -23.60 -5.31 -13.23
C ASN A 443 -24.10 -4.61 -11.96
N LEU A 444 -25.05 -3.70 -12.12
CA LEU A 444 -25.70 -2.97 -11.04
C LEU A 444 -26.78 -3.79 -10.33
N GLY A 445 -27.28 -4.86 -10.94
CA GLY A 445 -28.35 -5.68 -10.39
C GLY A 445 -29.75 -5.22 -10.83
N GLY A 446 -30.67 -5.19 -9.87
CA GLY A 446 -32.08 -4.85 -10.09
C GLY A 446 -32.38 -3.37 -9.94
N ILE A 447 -33.31 -2.85 -10.75
CA ILE A 447 -33.84 -1.48 -10.60
C ILE A 447 -34.59 -1.27 -9.27
N ASP A 448 -35.08 -2.35 -8.66
CA ASP A 448 -35.78 -2.29 -7.36
C ASP A 448 -34.84 -1.85 -6.23
N ASP A 449 -33.56 -2.20 -6.33
CA ASP A 449 -32.52 -1.79 -5.40
C ASP A 449 -31.97 -0.38 -5.68
N TRP A 450 -32.45 0.31 -6.72
CA TRP A 450 -32.05 1.68 -7.07
C TRP A 450 -32.84 2.72 -6.26
N PRO A 451 -32.22 3.42 -5.28
CA PRO A 451 -32.92 4.32 -4.38
C PRO A 451 -33.00 5.77 -4.90
N TYR A 452 -32.45 6.05 -6.09
CA TYR A 452 -32.35 7.39 -6.66
C TYR A 452 -33.41 7.65 -7.73
N GLU A 453 -33.33 8.82 -8.37
CA GLU A 453 -34.29 9.26 -9.38
C GLU A 453 -34.50 8.23 -10.50
N LYS A 454 -35.78 8.04 -10.85
CA LYS A 454 -36.27 7.24 -11.97
C LYS A 454 -37.17 8.12 -12.85
N GLU A 455 -37.22 7.83 -14.13
CA GLU A 455 -38.08 8.48 -15.12
C GLU A 455 -39.03 7.46 -15.75
N SER A 456 -40.01 7.91 -16.52
CA SER A 456 -40.96 7.06 -17.24
C SER A 456 -41.20 7.61 -18.65
N GLY A 457 -41.79 6.78 -19.52
CA GLY A 457 -41.96 7.05 -20.94
C GLY A 457 -40.72 6.73 -21.77
N VAL A 458 -40.66 7.27 -22.99
CA VAL A 458 -39.64 6.91 -24.00
C VAL A 458 -38.47 7.90 -24.10
N LYS A 459 -38.49 8.98 -23.32
CA LYS A 459 -37.49 10.05 -23.40
C LYS A 459 -36.11 9.51 -22.97
N GLY A 460 -35.07 9.84 -23.73
CA GLY A 460 -33.70 9.35 -23.45
C GLY A 460 -33.37 7.96 -23.99
N SER A 461 -34.34 7.21 -24.52
CA SER A 461 -34.09 5.90 -25.12
C SER A 461 -33.29 6.04 -26.43
N PHE A 462 -32.26 5.20 -26.59
CA PHE A 462 -31.78 4.88 -27.94
C PHE A 462 -32.86 4.00 -28.57
N GLN A 463 -33.65 4.57 -29.47
CA GLN A 463 -34.66 3.78 -30.19
C GLN A 463 -33.95 2.95 -31.26
N VAL A 464 -34.07 1.64 -31.09
CA VAL A 464 -33.67 0.64 -32.08
C VAL A 464 -34.48 0.90 -33.35
N PRO A 465 -33.86 1.07 -34.53
CA PRO A 465 -34.63 1.19 -35.77
C PRO A 465 -35.54 -0.02 -35.95
N GLU A 466 -36.84 0.20 -36.18
CA GLU A 466 -37.76 -0.88 -36.56
C GLU A 466 -37.23 -1.53 -37.85
N LYS A 467 -37.16 -2.87 -37.84
CA LYS A 467 -36.60 -3.69 -38.93
C LYS A 467 -37.40 -3.60 -40.22
#